data_AF-A0A397ZNI6-F1
#
_entry.id   AF-A0A397ZNI6-F1
#
_cell.length_a   1.000
_cell.length_b   1.000
_cell.length_c   1.000
_cell.angle_alpha   90.00
_cell.angle_beta   90.00
_cell.angle_gamma   90.00
#
_symmetry.space_group_name_H-M   'P 1'
#
loop_
_entity.id
_entity.type
_entity.pdbx_description
1 polymer ?
#
loop_
_entity_poly.entity_id
_entity_poly.type
_entity_poly.pdbx_seq_one_letter_code
_entity_poly.pdbx_strand_id
1 'polypeptide(L)'
;MATYVSPCFTPSDTRLLTVLRKNVSPLGRAHSLKMTETKKNGFFVAAAQRPESSPRHSHSQDPFLNLHPEISLLRGEGGGGGGGGANTVSNPRKEASSMVPLTEDFDEPSAPSGYNEARIKVIGVGGGGSNAVNRMIESEMMGVEFWIVNTDIQAMRMSPVLSENRLQIGKELTRGLGAGGNPEIGMNAAKESKEAIEEALYGSDMVFVTAGMGGGTGTGAAPVIAGIAKAMGILTVGIATTPFSFEGRRRAVQAQEGLASLRDNVDTLIVIPNDKLLTAVSQSTPVTEAFNLADDILRQGVRGISDIITIPGLVNVDFADVRAIMANAGSSLMGIGTATGKSRARDAALNAIQSPLLDIGIERATGIVWNITGGTDLTLFEVNAAAEVIYDLVDPTANLIFGAVVDPSLTGQVSITLIATGFKRQEEGEGRAAQMAQADTASTGATRRPSSSFREGGSVEIPEFLKKKGSSRYPRV
;
A
#
# COMPACT_ATOMS: atom_id res chain seq x y z
N MET A 1 37.20 69.35 22.85
CA MET A 1 36.13 69.26 23.86
C MET A 1 35.55 67.85 23.72
N ALA A 2 35.85 66.84 24.57
CA ALA A 2 35.70 66.76 26.03
C ALA A 2 34.21 66.75 26.44
N THR A 3 33.66 65.86 27.28
CA THR A 3 34.18 64.95 28.35
C THR A 3 33.45 63.57 28.32
N TYR A 4 33.98 62.40 28.75
CA TYR A 4 34.27 61.90 30.13
C TYR A 4 33.04 61.96 31.09
N VAL A 5 32.70 60.96 31.94
CA VAL A 5 33.52 60.05 32.81
C VAL A 5 32.82 58.68 33.10
N SER A 6 33.59 57.63 33.48
CA SER A 6 33.15 56.42 34.23
C SER A 6 33.23 56.62 35.78
N PRO A 7 33.01 55.64 36.70
CA PRO A 7 33.97 54.54 37.02
C PRO A 7 33.36 53.16 37.44
N CYS A 8 33.98 52.01 37.10
CA CYS A 8 34.81 51.09 37.93
C CYS A 8 34.07 50.35 39.10
N PHE A 9 34.18 49.03 39.29
CA PHE A 9 35.41 48.33 39.75
C PHE A 9 35.33 46.77 39.57
N THR A 10 36.48 46.15 39.28
CA THR A 10 36.82 44.70 39.48
C THR A 10 38.02 44.62 40.45
N PRO A 11 38.47 43.46 41.01
CA PRO A 11 39.12 42.32 40.32
C PRO A 11 38.70 40.96 40.96
N SER A 12 39.30 39.76 40.78
CA SER A 12 40.60 39.24 40.26
C SER A 12 40.42 37.70 40.04
N ASP A 13 41.39 36.81 39.73
CA ASP A 13 42.53 36.71 38.78
C ASP A 13 43.06 35.24 38.86
N THR A 14 43.81 34.63 37.92
CA THR A 14 44.35 35.07 36.63
C THR A 14 44.45 33.91 35.60
N ARG A 15 45.26 34.09 34.54
CA ARG A 15 45.55 33.20 33.39
C ARG A 15 46.69 32.17 33.70
N LEU A 16 47.03 31.16 32.88
CA LEU A 16 47.76 31.30 31.60
C LEU A 16 47.85 30.02 30.71
N LEU A 17 48.27 30.27 29.46
CA LEU A 17 48.34 29.48 28.20
C LEU A 17 48.86 28.01 28.25
N THR A 18 48.52 27.03 27.38
CA THR A 18 48.37 26.88 25.88
C THR A 18 49.68 26.51 25.12
N VAL A 19 49.58 25.71 24.02
CA VAL A 19 50.58 25.47 22.92
C VAL A 19 51.66 24.37 23.19
N LEU A 20 52.05 23.39 22.33
CA LEU A 20 51.62 22.84 21.01
C LEU A 20 52.22 21.40 20.76
N ARG A 21 51.61 20.66 19.81
CA ARG A 21 52.20 19.71 18.81
C ARG A 21 52.67 18.26 19.13
N LYS A 22 52.02 17.35 18.36
CA LYS A 22 52.56 16.30 17.45
C LYS A 22 52.81 14.84 17.92
N ASN A 23 52.01 13.97 17.27
CA ASN A 23 52.36 12.73 16.56
C ASN A 23 52.57 11.39 17.32
N VAL A 24 52.31 10.33 16.55
CA VAL A 24 52.75 8.92 16.68
C VAL A 24 51.87 7.97 17.54
N SER A 25 51.09 7.13 16.83
CA SER A 25 50.59 5.80 17.22
C SER A 25 51.72 4.73 17.04
N PRO A 26 51.62 3.43 17.41
CA PRO A 26 50.41 2.61 17.67
C PRO A 26 50.57 1.50 18.77
N LEU A 27 49.67 0.50 18.73
CA LEU A 27 49.82 -0.89 19.24
C LEU A 27 49.87 -1.15 20.77
N GLY A 28 49.17 -2.21 21.21
CA GLY A 28 49.25 -2.66 22.62
C GLY A 28 48.21 -3.70 23.07
N ARG A 29 48.17 -4.87 22.43
CA ARG A 29 47.31 -6.01 22.80
C ARG A 29 47.93 -6.78 24.00
N ALA A 30 47.20 -7.01 25.10
CA ALA A 30 47.45 -8.16 25.99
C ALA A 30 46.32 -8.42 27.00
N HIS A 31 46.05 -9.70 27.25
CA HIS A 31 45.20 -10.23 28.32
C HIS A 31 45.83 -10.06 29.71
N SER A 32 45.01 -10.11 30.76
CA SER A 32 45.30 -11.04 31.88
C SER A 32 44.03 -11.54 32.55
N LEU A 33 44.16 -12.68 33.23
CA LEU A 33 43.13 -13.55 33.79
C LEU A 33 43.25 -13.64 35.33
N LYS A 34 42.30 -14.34 35.97
CA LYS A 34 42.25 -14.80 37.38
C LYS A 34 41.77 -13.75 38.41
N MET A 35 40.64 -14.01 39.08
CA MET A 35 40.44 -14.82 40.32
C MET A 35 41.04 -14.10 41.55
N THR A 36 40.38 -13.96 42.70
CA THR A 36 39.55 -14.94 43.45
C THR A 36 38.44 -14.30 44.31
N GLU A 37 37.52 -15.13 44.82
CA GLU A 37 36.54 -14.83 45.89
C GLU A 37 37.19 -14.21 47.17
N THR A 38 36.51 -13.38 47.99
CA THR A 38 35.54 -13.89 48.99
C THR A 38 34.72 -12.82 49.74
N LYS A 39 33.45 -13.19 50.01
CA LYS A 39 32.60 -12.92 51.21
C LYS A 39 32.07 -11.52 51.57
N LYS A 40 30.72 -11.52 51.69
CA LYS A 40 29.85 -10.86 52.71
C LYS A 40 29.74 -9.32 52.66
N ASN A 41 28.54 -8.74 52.64
CA ASN A 41 27.48 -8.97 53.64
C ASN A 41 26.08 -8.50 53.19
N GLY A 42 25.03 -9.21 53.63
CA GLY A 42 23.71 -8.67 54.02
C GLY A 42 22.74 -8.12 52.96
N PHE A 43 21.53 -8.70 52.89
CA PHE A 43 20.28 -7.97 53.19
C PHE A 43 19.18 -8.92 53.66
N PHE A 44 18.13 -8.38 54.28
CA PHE A 44 17.21 -9.08 55.17
C PHE A 44 16.11 -9.91 54.50
N VAL A 45 15.66 -10.93 55.23
CA VAL A 45 14.45 -11.73 54.94
C VAL A 45 13.25 -11.13 55.68
N ALA A 46 12.09 -11.10 55.02
CA ALA A 46 10.77 -11.01 55.67
C ALA A 46 9.88 -12.12 55.11
N ALA A 47 9.19 -12.84 55.99
CA ALA A 47 8.44 -14.05 55.63
C ALA A 47 6.93 -13.78 55.58
N ALA A 48 6.23 -14.51 54.70
CA ALA A 48 4.78 -14.70 54.76
C ALA A 48 4.48 -16.18 54.46
N GLN A 49 3.63 -16.79 55.27
CA GLN A 49 3.38 -18.25 55.28
C GLN A 49 2.23 -18.63 54.35
N ARG A 50 2.35 -19.80 53.70
CA ARG A 50 1.21 -20.52 53.10
C ARG A 50 0.51 -21.36 54.17
N PRO A 51 -0.80 -21.61 54.02
CA PRO A 51 -1.41 -22.87 54.43
C PRO A 51 -1.97 -23.63 53.21
N GLU A 52 -1.67 -24.92 53.12
CA GLU A 52 -2.41 -25.87 52.28
C GLU A 52 -3.52 -26.52 53.11
N SER A 53 -4.71 -26.72 52.53
CA SER A 53 -5.60 -27.83 52.90
C SER A 53 -6.68 -28.07 51.83
N SER A 54 -6.86 -29.34 51.46
CA SER A 54 -7.99 -29.82 50.63
C SER A 54 -9.12 -30.31 51.55
N PRO A 55 -10.37 -30.38 51.06
CA PRO A 55 -10.94 -31.71 50.77
C PRO A 55 -11.85 -31.78 49.52
N ARG A 56 -12.52 -32.92 49.33
CA ARG A 56 -13.09 -33.43 48.06
C ARG A 56 -14.59 -33.13 47.83
N HIS A 57 -14.96 -33.17 46.55
CA HIS A 57 -16.25 -33.55 45.93
C HIS A 57 -17.60 -33.21 46.58
N SER A 58 -18.45 -32.50 45.84
CA SER A 58 -19.82 -32.93 45.53
C SER A 58 -20.37 -32.23 44.27
N HIS A 59 -21.40 -32.80 43.65
CA HIS A 59 -22.09 -32.22 42.48
C HIS A 59 -23.03 -31.08 42.89
N SER A 60 -23.15 -30.05 42.04
CA SER A 60 -24.33 -29.18 41.99
C SER A 60 -24.83 -29.06 40.55
N GLN A 61 -26.14 -29.19 40.36
CA GLN A 61 -26.81 -29.08 39.07
C GLN A 61 -27.22 -27.62 38.82
N ASP A 62 -26.98 -27.09 37.61
CA ASP A 62 -27.64 -25.86 37.14
C ASP A 62 -28.96 -26.20 36.44
N PRO A 63 -30.12 -25.66 36.87
CA PRO A 63 -31.43 -26.19 36.46
C PRO A 63 -32.17 -25.30 35.43
N PHE A 64 -31.63 -25.11 34.21
CA PHE A 64 -32.30 -24.27 33.20
C PHE A 64 -32.28 -24.74 31.73
N LEU A 65 -32.09 -26.05 31.48
CA LEU A 65 -32.31 -26.65 30.15
C LEU A 65 -33.26 -27.84 30.23
N ASN A 66 -34.57 -27.57 30.25
CA ASN A 66 -35.63 -28.59 30.09
C ASN A 66 -36.95 -27.94 29.59
N LEU A 67 -36.99 -27.58 28.31
CA LEU A 67 -38.21 -27.19 27.59
C LEU A 67 -38.14 -27.72 26.14
N HIS A 68 -38.45 -29.01 25.96
CA HIS A 68 -39.35 -29.52 24.91
C HIS A 68 -39.39 -31.07 24.95
N PRO A 69 -40.58 -31.71 24.99
CA PRO A 69 -40.72 -33.16 24.88
C PRO A 69 -40.98 -33.61 23.42
N GLU A 70 -40.80 -34.92 23.18
CA GLU A 70 -41.12 -35.64 21.92
C GLU A 70 -40.18 -35.30 20.74
N ILE A 71 -39.63 -36.23 19.94
CA ILE A 71 -39.92 -37.66 19.72
C ILE A 71 -38.59 -38.46 19.65
N SER A 72 -38.48 -39.55 20.42
CA SER A 72 -37.50 -40.62 20.18
C SER A 72 -38.14 -41.74 19.35
N LEU A 73 -37.62 -42.02 18.16
CA LEU A 73 -38.03 -43.17 17.35
C LEU A 73 -36.84 -43.88 16.73
N LEU A 74 -36.91 -45.22 16.73
CA LEU A 74 -36.08 -46.18 15.98
C LEU A 74 -34.64 -46.44 16.47
N ARG A 75 -34.53 -47.09 17.65
CA ARG A 75 -33.51 -48.11 17.90
C ARG A 75 -34.19 -49.48 17.86
N GLY A 76 -33.75 -50.38 16.98
CA GLY A 76 -34.29 -51.74 16.86
C GLY A 76 -33.21 -52.79 17.08
N GLU A 77 -33.42 -53.67 18.04
CA GLU A 77 -32.65 -54.93 18.20
C GLU A 77 -33.51 -56.12 17.77
N GLY A 78 -32.87 -57.13 17.20
CA GLY A 78 -33.47 -58.42 16.86
C GLY A 78 -32.39 -59.38 16.39
N GLY A 79 -32.27 -60.56 17.01
CA GLY A 79 -31.17 -61.50 16.74
C GLY A 79 -31.64 -62.94 16.47
N GLY A 80 -30.68 -63.85 16.28
CA GLY A 80 -30.92 -65.30 16.37
C GLY A 80 -30.12 -66.18 15.40
N GLY A 81 -29.53 -67.27 15.92
CA GLY A 81 -29.54 -68.57 15.23
C GLY A 81 -28.28 -69.11 14.54
N GLY A 82 -27.40 -69.75 15.32
CA GLY A 82 -26.92 -71.15 15.18
C GLY A 82 -26.29 -71.74 13.89
N GLY A 83 -25.36 -72.69 14.08
CA GLY A 83 -25.11 -73.79 13.12
C GLY A 83 -23.65 -74.04 12.74
N GLY A 84 -23.00 -75.04 13.37
CA GLY A 84 -21.59 -75.40 13.15
C GLY A 84 -21.26 -76.19 11.86
N GLY A 85 -19.96 -76.49 11.69
CA GLY A 85 -19.42 -77.33 10.62
C GLY A 85 -17.88 -77.32 10.63
N ALA A 86 -17.24 -78.49 10.63
CA ALA A 86 -15.79 -78.62 10.75
C ALA A 86 -15.11 -78.99 9.41
N ASN A 87 -13.82 -78.67 9.24
CA ASN A 87 -12.84 -79.59 8.62
C ASN A 87 -11.36 -79.15 8.75
N THR A 88 -10.65 -79.85 9.64
CA THR A 88 -9.36 -80.55 9.41
C THR A 88 -8.52 -80.30 8.13
N VAL A 89 -7.21 -79.98 8.28
CA VAL A 89 -6.03 -80.85 7.98
C VAL A 89 -4.67 -80.09 7.77
N SER A 90 -3.60 -80.65 8.37
CA SER A 90 -2.14 -80.56 8.08
C SER A 90 -1.32 -79.25 8.08
N ASN A 91 -0.23 -79.32 8.85
CA ASN A 91 1.05 -78.59 8.71
C ASN A 91 1.91 -79.27 7.59
N PRO A 92 2.92 -78.63 6.94
CA PRO A 92 4.23 -78.45 7.60
C PRO A 92 5.11 -77.24 7.18
N ARG A 93 6.27 -77.15 7.85
CA ARG A 93 7.35 -76.14 7.81
C ARG A 93 8.03 -75.84 6.46
N LYS A 94 8.57 -74.60 6.39
CA LYS A 94 9.84 -74.14 5.76
C LYS A 94 10.01 -74.30 4.23
N GLU A 95 10.19 -73.19 3.50
CA GLU A 95 11.50 -72.54 3.30
C GLU A 95 11.35 -71.12 2.68
N ALA A 96 12.45 -70.39 2.48
CA ALA A 96 12.43 -68.94 2.25
C ALA A 96 12.58 -68.53 0.77
N SER A 97 11.95 -67.41 0.38
CA SER A 97 12.49 -66.46 -0.61
C SER A 97 11.80 -65.11 -0.54
N SER A 98 12.57 -64.08 -0.89
CA SER A 98 12.28 -62.65 -0.89
C SER A 98 10.94 -62.21 -1.51
N MET A 99 10.17 -61.39 -0.78
CA MET A 99 9.46 -60.25 -1.35
C MET A 99 9.27 -59.17 -0.27
N VAL A 100 9.52 -57.91 -0.64
CA VAL A 100 9.33 -56.74 0.23
C VAL A 100 7.84 -56.38 0.23
N PRO A 101 7.15 -56.32 1.38
CA PRO A 101 5.84 -55.71 1.45
C PRO A 101 6.01 -54.20 1.48
N LEU A 102 5.36 -53.50 0.55
CA LEU A 102 5.17 -52.06 0.61
C LEU A 102 4.34 -51.75 1.88
N THR A 103 4.92 -51.02 2.82
CA THR A 103 4.15 -50.27 3.80
C THR A 103 3.63 -49.03 3.08
N GLU A 104 2.32 -49.02 2.80
CA GLU A 104 1.62 -47.78 2.48
C GLU A 104 1.50 -46.98 3.79
N ASP A 105 2.54 -46.21 4.09
CA ASP A 105 2.48 -45.18 5.12
C ASP A 105 1.46 -44.13 4.66
N PHE A 106 0.39 -43.96 5.44
CA PHE A 106 -0.55 -42.85 5.27
C PHE A 106 0.13 -41.56 5.71
N ASP A 107 0.91 -40.96 4.80
CA ASP A 107 1.34 -39.56 4.93
C ASP A 107 0.10 -38.68 5.01
N GLU A 108 -0.22 -38.17 6.20
CA GLU A 108 -1.12 -37.03 6.33
C GLU A 108 -0.48 -35.82 5.62
N PRO A 109 -1.09 -35.28 4.55
CA PRO A 109 -0.58 -34.06 3.94
C PRO A 109 -0.84 -32.90 4.88
N SER A 110 0.19 -32.54 5.65
CA SER A 110 0.24 -31.37 6.53
C SER A 110 0.33 -30.08 5.71
N ALA A 111 -0.76 -29.76 5.02
CA ALA A 111 -0.98 -28.49 4.35
C ALA A 111 -2.37 -27.95 4.74
N PRO A 112 -2.48 -26.72 5.28
CA PRO A 112 -3.78 -26.09 5.42
C PRO A 112 -4.38 -25.89 4.03
N SER A 113 -5.56 -26.46 3.79
CA SER A 113 -6.23 -26.48 2.49
C SER A 113 -6.88 -25.14 2.14
N GLY A 114 -6.06 -24.10 1.97
CA GLY A 114 -6.44 -22.73 1.58
C GLY A 114 -6.89 -22.57 0.13
N TYR A 115 -7.74 -23.48 -0.37
CA TYR A 115 -8.20 -23.47 -1.77
C TYR A 115 -9.30 -22.42 -2.08
N ASN A 116 -9.74 -21.66 -1.09
CA ASN A 116 -10.86 -20.69 -1.20
C ASN A 116 -10.49 -19.25 -0.82
N GLU A 117 -9.24 -18.94 -0.50
CA GLU A 117 -8.83 -17.59 -0.08
C GLU A 117 -8.10 -16.87 -1.23
N ALA A 118 -8.54 -15.66 -1.57
CA ALA A 118 -7.98 -14.89 -2.68
C ALA A 118 -6.54 -14.45 -2.36
N ARG A 119 -5.58 -14.82 -3.20
CA ARG A 119 -4.17 -14.50 -2.98
C ARG A 119 -3.85 -13.09 -3.44
N ILE A 120 -3.73 -12.18 -2.48
CA ILE A 120 -3.42 -10.77 -2.69
C ILE A 120 -1.92 -10.53 -2.53
N LYS A 121 -1.29 -9.90 -3.52
CA LYS A 121 0.10 -9.41 -3.42
C LYS A 121 0.19 -7.89 -3.56
N VAL A 122 1.15 -7.28 -2.87
CA VAL A 122 1.49 -5.85 -3.00
C VAL A 122 2.92 -5.72 -3.49
N ILE A 123 3.08 -5.08 -4.65
CA ILE A 123 4.36 -4.90 -5.35
C ILE A 123 4.80 -3.44 -5.24
N GLY A 124 5.77 -3.16 -4.37
CA GLY A 124 6.35 -1.83 -4.16
C GLY A 124 7.45 -1.52 -5.19
N VAL A 125 7.16 -0.62 -6.13
CA VAL A 125 8.07 -0.34 -7.27
C VAL A 125 8.89 0.93 -7.06
N GLY A 126 10.22 0.78 -7.12
CA GLY A 126 11.18 1.85 -6.88
C GLY A 126 11.19 2.33 -5.42
N GLY A 127 11.89 3.45 -5.15
CA GLY A 127 12.09 3.94 -3.78
C GLY A 127 10.80 4.22 -3.00
N GLY A 128 9.90 5.04 -3.56
CA GLY A 128 8.62 5.37 -2.90
C GLY A 128 7.72 4.15 -2.68
N GLY A 129 7.58 3.29 -3.68
CA GLY A 129 6.82 2.04 -3.52
C GLY A 129 7.44 1.09 -2.50
N SER A 130 8.78 1.01 -2.44
CA SER A 130 9.48 0.23 -1.41
C SER A 130 9.24 0.78 -0.01
N ASN A 131 9.28 2.10 0.18
CA ASN A 131 9.02 2.73 1.48
C ASN A 131 7.59 2.47 1.96
N ALA A 132 6.59 2.65 1.09
CA ALA A 132 5.19 2.34 1.39
C ALA A 132 5.01 0.86 1.81
N VAL A 133 5.64 -0.09 1.09
CA VAL A 133 5.61 -1.52 1.45
C VAL A 133 6.29 -1.80 2.79
N ASN A 134 7.45 -1.19 3.06
CA ASN A 134 8.11 -1.31 4.37
C ASN A 134 7.16 -0.86 5.49
N ARG A 135 6.44 0.25 5.27
CA ARG A 135 5.47 0.81 6.23
C ARG A 135 4.20 -0.04 6.39
N MET A 136 3.77 -0.75 5.34
CA MET A 136 2.68 -1.72 5.42
C MET A 136 3.07 -2.93 6.29
N ILE A 137 4.30 -3.42 6.17
CA ILE A 137 4.85 -4.51 7.01
C ILE A 137 4.95 -4.07 8.47
N GLU A 138 5.45 -2.86 8.74
CA GLU A 138 5.48 -2.27 10.09
C GLU A 138 4.10 -2.11 10.74
N SER A 139 3.02 -2.17 9.94
CA SER A 139 1.63 -2.06 10.41
C SER A 139 0.91 -3.40 10.54
N GLU A 140 1.61 -4.53 10.40
CA GLU A 140 1.10 -5.89 10.59
C GLU A 140 -0.16 -6.21 9.76
N MET A 141 -0.18 -5.76 8.49
CA MET A 141 -1.29 -6.02 7.56
C MET A 141 -1.41 -7.52 7.23
N MET A 142 -2.59 -8.09 7.46
CA MET A 142 -2.86 -9.53 7.38
C MET A 142 -3.41 -9.95 6.00
N GLY A 143 -3.13 -11.19 5.59
CA GLY A 143 -3.65 -11.78 4.35
C GLY A 143 -3.04 -11.25 3.05
N VAL A 144 -1.92 -10.54 3.12
CA VAL A 144 -1.29 -9.87 1.97
C VAL A 144 0.20 -10.23 1.88
N GLU A 145 0.64 -10.63 0.68
CA GLU A 145 2.04 -10.94 0.40
C GLU A 145 2.79 -9.69 -0.11
N PHE A 146 3.85 -9.27 0.59
CA PHE A 146 4.61 -8.07 0.24
C PHE A 146 5.85 -8.36 -0.59
N TRP A 147 6.03 -7.59 -1.67
CA TRP A 147 7.19 -7.62 -2.56
C TRP A 147 7.74 -6.21 -2.79
N ILE A 148 9.05 -6.11 -3.02
CA ILE A 148 9.68 -4.88 -3.51
C ILE A 148 10.45 -5.12 -4.81
N VAL A 149 10.29 -4.19 -5.76
CA VAL A 149 10.90 -4.26 -7.09
C VAL A 149 11.73 -3.00 -7.31
N ASN A 150 13.05 -3.14 -7.44
CA ASN A 150 13.92 -1.98 -7.58
C ASN A 150 15.17 -2.27 -8.43
N THR A 151 15.71 -1.21 -9.01
CA THR A 151 17.00 -1.16 -9.69
C THR A 151 18.17 -0.85 -8.74
N ASP A 152 17.88 -0.30 -7.56
CA ASP A 152 18.86 0.06 -6.53
C ASP A 152 18.97 -1.06 -5.48
N ILE A 153 20.11 -1.76 -5.47
CA ILE A 153 20.34 -2.88 -4.55
C ILE A 153 20.62 -2.42 -3.11
N GLN A 154 21.07 -1.18 -2.91
CA GLN A 154 21.35 -0.64 -1.57
C GLN A 154 20.03 -0.36 -0.85
N ALA A 155 19.09 0.30 -1.54
CA ALA A 155 17.73 0.52 -1.04
C ALA A 155 17.04 -0.80 -0.69
N MET A 156 17.13 -1.82 -1.55
CA MET A 156 16.53 -3.13 -1.32
C MET A 156 17.10 -3.86 -0.09
N ARG A 157 18.40 -3.73 0.20
CA ARG A 157 19.03 -4.40 1.36
C ARG A 157 18.52 -3.85 2.69
N MET A 158 18.18 -2.58 2.75
CA MET A 158 17.69 -1.91 3.96
C MET A 158 16.22 -2.21 4.30
N SER A 159 15.46 -2.81 3.38
CA SER A 159 14.05 -3.15 3.61
C SER A 159 13.87 -4.31 4.61
N PRO A 160 12.79 -4.32 5.42
CA PRO A 160 12.37 -5.47 6.24
C PRO A 160 11.73 -6.62 5.46
N VAL A 161 11.37 -6.45 4.18
CA VAL A 161 10.73 -7.48 3.33
C VAL A 161 11.57 -8.77 3.30
N LEU A 162 10.97 -9.95 3.26
CA LEU A 162 11.69 -11.22 3.14
C LEU A 162 12.59 -11.24 1.90
N SER A 163 13.77 -11.86 1.96
CA SER A 163 14.81 -11.69 0.91
C SER A 163 14.42 -12.29 -0.44
N GLU A 164 13.65 -13.36 -0.39
CA GLU A 164 12.95 -14.03 -1.49
C GLU A 164 12.00 -13.08 -2.24
N ASN A 165 11.34 -12.15 -1.54
CA ASN A 165 10.36 -11.22 -2.11
C ASN A 165 10.99 -9.88 -2.55
N ARG A 166 12.33 -9.84 -2.69
CA ARG A 166 13.11 -8.66 -3.13
C ARG A 166 13.58 -8.84 -4.57
N LEU A 167 12.76 -8.43 -5.53
CA LEU A 167 13.07 -8.58 -6.96
C LEU A 167 13.94 -7.43 -7.49
N GLN A 168 15.23 -7.70 -7.73
CA GLN A 168 16.13 -6.74 -8.36
C GLN A 168 15.98 -6.80 -9.88
N ILE A 169 15.58 -5.68 -10.50
CA ILE A 169 15.40 -5.54 -11.95
C ILE A 169 16.53 -4.74 -12.60
N GLY A 170 16.78 -4.96 -13.89
CA GLY A 170 17.78 -4.19 -14.65
C GLY A 170 19.21 -4.40 -14.15
N LYS A 171 19.60 -5.65 -13.87
CA LYS A 171 20.90 -6.01 -13.31
C LYS A 171 22.03 -5.66 -14.29
N GLU A 172 21.82 -5.89 -15.58
CA GLU A 172 22.81 -5.58 -16.62
C GLU A 172 22.83 -4.08 -16.92
N LEU A 173 21.65 -3.48 -17.09
CA LEU A 173 21.50 -2.06 -17.43
C LEU A 173 22.00 -1.10 -16.32
N THR A 174 21.68 -1.36 -15.05
CA THR A 174 21.95 -0.43 -13.95
C THR A 174 23.10 -0.85 -13.04
N ARG A 175 23.54 -2.10 -13.12
CA ARG A 175 24.54 -2.70 -12.21
C ARG A 175 24.18 -2.57 -10.72
N GLY A 176 22.88 -2.43 -10.41
CA GLY A 176 22.37 -2.24 -9.06
C GLY A 176 22.47 -0.81 -8.51
N LEU A 177 22.81 0.20 -9.34
CA LEU A 177 23.00 1.59 -8.94
C LEU A 177 21.75 2.48 -9.11
N GLY A 178 20.61 1.90 -9.51
CA GLY A 178 19.37 2.64 -9.74
C GLY A 178 19.23 3.26 -11.14
N ALA A 179 18.01 3.70 -11.46
CA ALA A 179 17.66 4.27 -12.78
C ALA A 179 17.98 5.77 -12.96
N GLY A 180 18.68 6.42 -12.01
CA GLY A 180 19.16 7.81 -12.15
C GLY A 180 18.10 8.89 -12.40
N GLY A 181 16.81 8.63 -12.10
CA GLY A 181 15.72 9.56 -12.43
C GLY A 181 15.35 9.60 -13.93
N ASN A 182 15.69 8.56 -14.70
CA ASN A 182 15.22 8.35 -16.07
C ASN A 182 14.17 7.20 -16.11
N PRO A 183 12.90 7.49 -16.45
CA PRO A 183 11.85 6.47 -16.63
C PRO A 183 12.19 5.42 -17.69
N GLU A 184 12.89 5.76 -18.77
CA GLU A 184 13.23 4.80 -19.83
C GLU A 184 14.14 3.68 -19.32
N ILE A 185 15.07 4.01 -18.41
CA ILE A 185 15.94 3.02 -17.76
C ILE A 185 15.11 2.12 -16.84
N GLY A 186 14.14 2.67 -16.10
CA GLY A 186 13.21 1.88 -15.28
C GLY A 186 12.34 0.92 -16.10
N MET A 187 11.80 1.40 -17.23
CA MET A 187 11.02 0.60 -18.17
C MET A 187 11.85 -0.53 -18.78
N ASN A 188 13.06 -0.22 -19.27
CA ASN A 188 13.93 -1.22 -19.89
C ASN A 188 14.46 -2.23 -18.85
N ALA A 189 14.72 -1.81 -17.61
CA ALA A 189 15.04 -2.70 -16.51
C ALA A 189 13.91 -3.70 -16.19
N ALA A 190 12.65 -3.26 -16.22
CA ALA A 190 11.50 -4.15 -16.03
C ALA A 190 11.33 -5.12 -17.22
N LYS A 191 11.57 -4.66 -18.45
CA LYS A 191 11.54 -5.52 -19.65
C LYS A 191 12.67 -6.56 -19.67
N GLU A 192 13.88 -6.19 -19.24
CA GLU A 192 15.03 -7.10 -19.06
C GLU A 192 14.66 -8.24 -18.09
N SER A 193 13.94 -7.92 -17.01
CA SER A 193 13.62 -8.86 -15.93
C SER A 193 12.20 -9.44 -16.01
N LYS A 194 11.59 -9.50 -17.21
CA LYS A 194 10.19 -9.93 -17.40
C LYS A 194 9.88 -11.29 -16.76
N GLU A 195 10.70 -12.31 -17.02
CA GLU A 195 10.45 -13.68 -16.55
C GLU A 195 10.39 -13.76 -15.01
N ALA A 196 11.29 -13.04 -14.33
CA ALA A 196 11.31 -12.98 -12.87
C ALA A 196 10.14 -12.14 -12.28
N ILE A 197 9.57 -11.22 -13.06
CA ILE A 197 8.32 -10.52 -12.70
C ILE A 197 7.13 -11.48 -12.85
N GLU A 198 7.07 -12.26 -13.93
CA GLU A 198 6.03 -13.29 -14.14
C GLU A 198 6.05 -14.36 -13.03
N GLU A 199 7.25 -14.79 -12.60
CA GLU A 199 7.42 -15.71 -11.46
C GLU A 199 6.94 -15.09 -10.13
N ALA A 200 7.32 -13.85 -9.82
CA ALA A 200 6.88 -13.15 -8.61
C ALA A 200 5.35 -12.95 -8.53
N LEU A 201 4.73 -12.67 -9.69
CA LEU A 201 3.28 -12.50 -9.82
C LEU A 201 2.50 -13.82 -9.87
N TYR A 202 3.17 -14.96 -10.05
CA TYR A 202 2.52 -16.25 -10.22
C TYR A 202 1.64 -16.62 -9.01
N GLY A 203 0.46 -17.16 -9.30
CA GLY A 203 -0.52 -17.56 -8.30
C GLY A 203 -1.25 -16.41 -7.60
N SER A 204 -1.08 -15.14 -7.99
CA SER A 204 -1.89 -14.04 -7.44
C SER A 204 -3.27 -14.00 -8.09
N ASP A 205 -4.31 -13.80 -7.31
CA ASP A 205 -5.67 -13.49 -7.80
C ASP A 205 -5.84 -11.97 -7.97
N MET A 206 -5.18 -11.19 -7.09
CA MET A 206 -5.17 -9.73 -7.09
C MET A 206 -3.77 -9.18 -6.80
N VAL A 207 -3.39 -8.11 -7.51
CA VAL A 207 -2.10 -7.43 -7.33
C VAL A 207 -2.29 -5.92 -7.20
N PHE A 208 -1.74 -5.36 -6.12
CA PHE A 208 -1.56 -3.92 -5.94
C PHE A 208 -0.17 -3.51 -6.41
N VAL A 209 -0.08 -2.65 -7.43
CA VAL A 209 1.19 -2.06 -7.88
C VAL A 209 1.30 -0.66 -7.26
N THR A 210 2.16 -0.50 -6.25
CA THR A 210 2.36 0.78 -5.55
C THR A 210 3.66 1.46 -5.96
N ALA A 211 3.58 2.75 -6.35
CA ALA A 211 4.74 3.48 -6.85
C ALA A 211 4.66 5.00 -6.63
N GLY A 212 5.80 5.60 -6.25
CA GLY A 212 6.00 7.04 -6.31
C GLY A 212 6.40 7.50 -7.71
N MET A 213 5.56 8.32 -8.35
CA MET A 213 5.76 8.79 -9.72
C MET A 213 6.70 9.99 -9.80
N GLY A 214 7.30 10.20 -10.97
CA GLY A 214 8.30 11.26 -11.20
C GLY A 214 9.73 10.87 -10.84
N GLY A 215 9.95 9.65 -10.36
CA GLY A 215 11.28 9.02 -10.30
C GLY A 215 11.69 8.36 -11.62
N GLY A 216 12.77 7.57 -11.61
CA GLY A 216 13.13 6.71 -12.73
C GLY A 216 12.44 5.34 -12.65
N THR A 217 12.76 4.58 -11.60
CA THR A 217 12.33 3.19 -11.44
C THR A 217 10.81 3.05 -11.31
N GLY A 218 10.16 3.75 -10.37
CA GLY A 218 8.70 3.68 -10.17
C GLY A 218 7.93 4.03 -11.45
N THR A 219 8.17 5.23 -11.97
CA THR A 219 7.56 5.75 -13.21
C THR A 219 7.69 4.84 -14.42
N GLY A 220 8.86 4.22 -14.61
CA GLY A 220 9.14 3.39 -15.80
C GLY A 220 8.76 1.93 -15.64
N ALA A 221 8.98 1.34 -14.46
CA ALA A 221 8.77 -0.09 -14.23
C ALA A 221 7.32 -0.43 -13.83
N ALA A 222 6.63 0.44 -13.09
CA ALA A 222 5.28 0.15 -12.61
C ALA A 222 4.27 -0.13 -13.75
N PRO A 223 4.24 0.62 -14.87
CA PRO A 223 3.38 0.29 -16.01
C PRO A 223 3.69 -1.07 -16.63
N VAL A 224 4.97 -1.45 -16.69
CA VAL A 224 5.41 -2.75 -17.25
C VAL A 224 4.97 -3.91 -16.35
N ILE A 225 5.17 -3.79 -15.03
CA ILE A 225 4.78 -4.79 -14.04
C ILE A 225 3.25 -4.96 -14.02
N ALA A 226 2.51 -3.85 -14.04
CA ALA A 226 1.06 -3.87 -14.13
C ALA A 226 0.56 -4.54 -15.43
N GLY A 227 1.16 -4.20 -16.57
CA GLY A 227 0.80 -4.80 -17.86
C GLY A 227 1.05 -6.31 -17.93
N ILE A 228 2.11 -6.79 -17.27
CA ILE A 228 2.38 -8.23 -17.10
C ILE A 228 1.29 -8.88 -16.24
N ALA A 229 0.99 -8.32 -15.06
CA ALA A 229 -0.05 -8.84 -14.17
C ALA A 229 -1.43 -8.91 -14.86
N LYS A 230 -1.82 -7.84 -15.56
CA LYS A 230 -3.07 -7.78 -16.31
C LYS A 230 -3.10 -8.78 -17.48
N ALA A 231 -1.98 -8.98 -18.18
CA ALA A 231 -1.87 -9.99 -19.24
C ALA A 231 -1.94 -11.44 -18.70
N MET A 232 -1.56 -11.67 -17.44
CA MET A 232 -1.75 -12.95 -16.74
C MET A 232 -3.19 -13.16 -16.24
N GLY A 233 -4.09 -12.18 -16.41
CA GLY A 233 -5.49 -12.24 -15.97
C GLY A 233 -5.75 -11.85 -14.51
N ILE A 234 -4.71 -11.38 -13.82
CA ILE A 234 -4.74 -10.97 -12.40
C ILE A 234 -5.45 -9.63 -12.27
N LEU A 235 -6.34 -9.46 -11.28
CA LEU A 235 -6.99 -8.17 -11.01
C LEU A 235 -5.92 -7.16 -10.56
N THR A 236 -5.62 -6.18 -11.41
CA THR A 236 -4.45 -5.32 -11.25
C THR A 236 -4.85 -3.90 -10.86
N VAL A 237 -4.56 -3.51 -9.62
CA VAL A 237 -4.85 -2.17 -9.08
C VAL A 237 -3.56 -1.37 -8.95
N GLY A 238 -3.44 -0.27 -9.69
CA GLY A 238 -2.37 0.70 -9.51
C GLY A 238 -2.71 1.68 -8.39
N ILE A 239 -1.78 1.92 -7.46
CA ILE A 239 -1.89 2.99 -6.47
C ILE A 239 -0.63 3.86 -6.57
N ALA A 240 -0.78 5.10 -7.02
CA ALA A 240 0.35 5.93 -7.43
C ALA A 240 0.30 7.33 -6.83
N THR A 241 1.40 7.79 -6.23
CA THR A 241 1.54 9.18 -5.75
C THR A 241 2.14 10.08 -6.82
N THR A 242 1.60 11.29 -7.01
CA THR A 242 2.30 12.35 -7.78
C THR A 242 3.31 13.06 -6.87
N PRO A 243 4.46 13.53 -7.38
CA PRO A 243 5.43 14.26 -6.57
C PRO A 243 4.85 15.57 -6.02
N PHE A 244 5.42 16.09 -4.93
CA PHE A 244 5.10 17.43 -4.44
C PHE A 244 5.59 18.50 -5.42
N SER A 245 4.90 19.64 -5.48
CA SER A 245 5.29 20.81 -6.29
C SER A 245 6.73 21.28 -6.04
N PHE A 246 7.24 21.13 -4.81
CA PHE A 246 8.63 21.51 -4.47
C PHE A 246 9.69 20.58 -5.06
N GLU A 247 9.36 19.35 -5.45
CA GLU A 247 10.31 18.42 -6.08
C GLU A 247 10.67 18.81 -7.53
N GLY A 248 9.91 19.75 -8.10
CA GLY A 248 10.23 20.44 -9.35
C GLY A 248 9.54 19.87 -10.58
N ARG A 249 9.32 20.77 -11.56
CA ARG A 249 8.53 20.54 -12.77
C ARG A 249 8.93 19.30 -13.58
N ARG A 250 10.22 18.92 -13.59
CA ARG A 250 10.69 17.71 -14.29
C ARG A 250 10.03 16.44 -13.72
N ARG A 251 9.97 16.28 -12.40
CA ARG A 251 9.31 15.11 -11.79
C ARG A 251 7.81 15.11 -12.09
N ALA A 252 7.16 16.28 -12.03
CA ALA A 252 5.74 16.40 -12.36
C ALA A 252 5.42 15.97 -13.81
N VAL A 253 6.22 16.37 -14.81
CA VAL A 253 6.04 15.92 -16.20
C VAL A 253 6.24 14.41 -16.33
N GLN A 254 7.35 13.88 -15.79
CA GLN A 254 7.62 12.44 -15.79
C GLN A 254 6.49 11.64 -15.09
N ALA A 255 5.91 12.20 -14.02
CA ALA A 255 4.79 11.57 -13.32
C ALA A 255 3.51 11.50 -14.16
N GLN A 256 3.18 12.55 -14.93
CA GLN A 256 2.01 12.53 -15.81
C GLN A 256 2.18 11.51 -16.94
N GLU A 257 3.36 11.42 -17.55
CA GLU A 257 3.70 10.42 -18.57
C GLU A 257 3.60 8.99 -18.00
N GLY A 258 4.17 8.75 -16.82
CA GLY A 258 4.08 7.46 -16.13
C GLY A 258 2.66 7.08 -15.72
N LEU A 259 1.85 8.03 -15.24
CA LEU A 259 0.44 7.81 -14.90
C LEU A 259 -0.42 7.51 -16.13
N ALA A 260 -0.18 8.16 -17.27
CA ALA A 260 -0.85 7.84 -18.52
C ALA A 260 -0.52 6.40 -18.94
N SER A 261 0.76 6.03 -18.95
CA SER A 261 1.16 4.66 -19.28
C SER A 261 0.64 3.62 -18.27
N LEU A 262 0.57 3.95 -16.97
CA LEU A 262 0.03 3.04 -15.95
C LEU A 262 -1.48 2.81 -16.14
N ARG A 263 -2.27 3.85 -16.47
CA ARG A 263 -3.72 3.72 -16.72
C ARG A 263 -4.05 2.64 -17.74
N ASP A 264 -3.31 2.60 -18.85
CA ASP A 264 -3.55 1.65 -19.93
C ASP A 264 -3.22 0.20 -19.54
N ASN A 265 -2.46 0.01 -18.46
CA ASN A 265 -1.90 -1.28 -18.00
C ASN A 265 -2.52 -1.81 -16.69
N VAL A 266 -3.49 -1.11 -16.10
CA VAL A 266 -4.20 -1.56 -14.88
C VAL A 266 -5.70 -1.76 -15.14
N ASP A 267 -6.40 -2.38 -14.21
CA ASP A 267 -7.87 -2.43 -14.18
C ASP A 267 -8.43 -1.17 -13.51
N THR A 268 -7.84 -0.78 -12.38
CA THR A 268 -8.17 0.43 -11.63
C THR A 268 -6.90 1.17 -11.25
N LEU A 269 -6.88 2.50 -11.40
CA LEU A 269 -5.81 3.39 -10.95
C LEU A 269 -6.34 4.36 -9.88
N ILE A 270 -5.80 4.26 -8.66
CA ILE A 270 -5.93 5.26 -7.60
C ILE A 270 -4.73 6.22 -7.73
N VAL A 271 -5.01 7.52 -7.90
CA VAL A 271 -3.97 8.57 -7.96
C VAL A 271 -4.04 9.42 -6.70
N ILE A 272 -2.95 9.47 -5.94
CA ILE A 272 -2.83 10.26 -4.72
C ILE A 272 -1.98 11.51 -5.01
N PRO A 273 -2.60 12.70 -5.08
CA PRO A 273 -1.85 13.94 -5.28
C PRO A 273 -1.16 14.40 -3.99
N ASN A 274 0.17 14.26 -3.88
CA ASN A 274 0.91 14.65 -2.67
C ASN A 274 0.70 16.12 -2.27
N ASP A 275 0.48 17.03 -3.22
CA ASP A 275 0.16 18.43 -2.93
C ASP A 275 -1.16 18.62 -2.16
N LYS A 276 -2.13 17.69 -2.25
CA LYS A 276 -3.34 17.74 -1.39
C LYS A 276 -3.02 17.39 0.05
N LEU A 277 -2.01 16.55 0.31
CA LEU A 277 -1.55 16.23 1.66
C LEU A 277 -1.01 17.48 2.38
N LEU A 278 -0.47 18.45 1.64
CA LEU A 278 -0.04 19.74 2.19
C LEU A 278 -1.19 20.57 2.79
N THR A 279 -2.44 20.30 2.41
CA THR A 279 -3.62 20.98 2.98
C THR A 279 -4.02 20.43 4.36
N ALA A 280 -3.56 19.23 4.72
CA ALA A 280 -3.87 18.55 5.98
C ALA A 280 -2.79 18.73 7.06
N VAL A 281 -1.63 19.32 6.73
CA VAL A 281 -0.47 19.44 7.63
C VAL A 281 -0.17 20.89 8.04
N SER A 282 0.56 21.04 9.14
CA SER A 282 0.97 22.34 9.64
C SER A 282 2.14 22.94 8.83
N GLN A 283 2.29 24.26 8.83
CA GLN A 283 3.46 24.93 8.23
C GLN A 283 4.79 24.56 8.91
N SER A 284 4.73 23.99 10.12
CA SER A 284 5.88 23.48 10.89
C SER A 284 6.23 22.02 10.60
N THR A 285 5.43 21.30 9.82
CA THR A 285 5.60 19.86 9.57
C THR A 285 6.88 19.60 8.77
N PRO A 286 7.82 18.77 9.27
CA PRO A 286 9.06 18.43 8.54
C PRO A 286 8.80 17.68 7.24
N VAL A 287 9.70 17.84 6.26
CA VAL A 287 9.63 17.17 4.96
C VAL A 287 9.58 15.64 5.08
N THR A 288 10.27 15.06 6.06
CA THR A 288 10.22 13.62 6.35
C THR A 288 8.83 13.15 6.77
N GLU A 289 8.12 13.98 7.55
CA GLU A 289 6.75 13.67 7.99
C GLU A 289 5.75 13.79 6.82
N ALA A 290 5.98 14.73 5.90
CA ALA A 290 5.17 14.84 4.68
C ALA A 290 5.30 13.61 3.75
N PHE A 291 6.50 13.04 3.61
CA PHE A 291 6.67 11.77 2.89
C PHE A 291 6.05 10.59 3.65
N ASN A 292 6.21 10.52 4.97
CA ASN A 292 5.56 9.49 5.79
C ASN A 292 4.02 9.55 5.68
N LEU A 293 3.43 10.74 5.54
CA LEU A 293 2.00 10.90 5.29
C LEU A 293 1.59 10.34 3.93
N ALA A 294 2.38 10.56 2.87
CA ALA A 294 2.12 9.97 1.56
C ALA A 294 2.20 8.43 1.59
N ASP A 295 3.19 7.88 2.29
CA ASP A 295 3.34 6.44 2.49
C ASP A 295 2.18 5.87 3.36
N ASP A 296 1.65 6.63 4.32
CA ASP A 296 0.50 6.22 5.12
C ASP A 296 -0.80 6.21 4.30
N ILE A 297 -1.03 7.18 3.41
CA ILE A 297 -2.17 7.13 2.48
C ILE A 297 -2.05 5.94 1.51
N LEU A 298 -0.84 5.61 1.03
CA LEU A 298 -0.61 4.40 0.24
C LEU A 298 -0.95 3.12 1.03
N ARG A 299 -0.53 3.05 2.30
CA ARG A 299 -0.88 1.95 3.23
C ARG A 299 -2.39 1.86 3.44
N GLN A 300 -3.08 2.98 3.69
CA GLN A 300 -4.53 3.01 3.86
C GLN A 300 -5.26 2.61 2.56
N GLY A 301 -4.72 2.98 1.40
CA GLY A 301 -5.23 2.59 0.07
C GLY A 301 -5.25 1.09 -0.16
N VAL A 302 -4.15 0.40 0.15
CA VAL A 302 -4.09 -1.06 0.12
C VAL A 302 -5.01 -1.64 1.19
N ARG A 303 -4.86 -1.21 2.46
CA ARG A 303 -5.60 -1.75 3.61
C ARG A 303 -7.12 -1.69 3.40
N GLY A 304 -7.63 -0.57 2.92
CA GLY A 304 -9.05 -0.35 2.72
C GLY A 304 -9.72 -1.31 1.73
N ILE A 305 -8.95 -1.90 0.81
CA ILE A 305 -9.43 -2.89 -0.16
C ILE A 305 -9.11 -4.31 0.31
N SER A 306 -7.90 -4.55 0.82
CA SER A 306 -7.51 -5.88 1.31
C SER A 306 -8.38 -6.34 2.47
N ASP A 307 -8.65 -5.46 3.44
CA ASP A 307 -9.39 -5.83 4.66
C ASP A 307 -10.84 -6.25 4.35
N ILE A 308 -11.43 -5.78 3.24
CA ILE A 308 -12.77 -6.21 2.78
C ILE A 308 -12.77 -7.67 2.32
N ILE A 309 -11.64 -8.15 1.79
CA ILE A 309 -11.48 -9.46 1.14
C ILE A 309 -10.86 -10.49 2.11
N THR A 310 -9.86 -10.09 2.89
CA THR A 310 -9.03 -11.00 3.71
C THR A 310 -9.47 -11.13 5.16
N ILE A 311 -10.19 -10.12 5.70
CA ILE A 311 -10.63 -10.16 7.11
C ILE A 311 -12.13 -10.51 7.13
N PRO A 312 -12.53 -11.64 7.74
CA PRO A 312 -13.93 -12.00 7.89
C PRO A 312 -14.73 -10.90 8.61
N GLY A 313 -15.57 -10.21 7.85
CA GLY A 313 -16.38 -9.10 8.34
C GLY A 313 -17.70 -9.54 9.01
N LEU A 314 -18.37 -8.57 9.65
CA LEU A 314 -19.80 -8.71 10.01
C LEU A 314 -20.68 -8.82 8.76
N VAL A 315 -20.25 -8.13 7.69
CA VAL A 315 -20.75 -8.29 6.32
C VAL A 315 -19.53 -8.57 5.48
N ASN A 316 -19.40 -9.83 5.05
CA ASN A 316 -18.30 -10.28 4.19
C ASN A 316 -18.68 -10.03 2.73
N VAL A 317 -17.81 -9.36 2.00
CA VAL A 317 -17.92 -9.18 0.54
C VAL A 317 -17.12 -10.31 -0.12
N ASP A 318 -17.57 -10.84 -1.25
CA ASP A 318 -16.77 -11.82 -1.99
C ASP A 318 -15.78 -11.16 -2.98
N PHE A 319 -14.79 -11.92 -3.42
CA PHE A 319 -13.81 -11.40 -4.38
C PHE A 319 -14.42 -11.09 -5.77
N ALA A 320 -15.53 -11.75 -6.13
CA ALA A 320 -16.18 -11.55 -7.42
C ALA A 320 -16.91 -10.20 -7.49
N ASP A 321 -17.54 -9.77 -6.40
CA ASP A 321 -18.14 -8.44 -6.22
C ASP A 321 -17.08 -7.35 -6.40
N VAL A 322 -15.98 -7.41 -5.62
CA VAL A 322 -14.88 -6.42 -5.73
C VAL A 322 -14.30 -6.42 -7.15
N ARG A 323 -14.10 -7.60 -7.75
CA ARG A 323 -13.66 -7.72 -9.13
C ARG A 323 -14.66 -7.14 -10.13
N ALA A 324 -15.97 -7.24 -9.90
CA ALA A 324 -17.00 -6.70 -10.78
C ALA A 324 -17.02 -5.16 -10.80
N ILE A 325 -16.69 -4.50 -9.68
CA ILE A 325 -16.55 -3.03 -9.64
C ILE A 325 -15.16 -2.56 -10.11
N MET A 326 -14.08 -3.27 -9.79
CA MET A 326 -12.71 -2.81 -10.05
C MET A 326 -12.13 -3.24 -11.40
N ALA A 327 -12.65 -4.29 -12.05
CA ALA A 327 -12.16 -4.73 -13.36
C ALA A 327 -12.44 -3.68 -14.44
N ASN A 328 -11.39 -3.17 -15.09
CA ASN A 328 -11.44 -2.10 -16.10
C ASN A 328 -12.21 -0.83 -15.70
N ALA A 329 -12.30 -0.52 -14.41
CA ALA A 329 -12.97 0.69 -13.91
C ALA A 329 -12.22 1.99 -14.24
N GLY A 330 -10.94 1.90 -14.64
CA GLY A 330 -10.15 3.02 -15.12
C GLY A 330 -9.63 3.89 -13.98
N SER A 331 -10.00 5.17 -13.95
CA SER A 331 -9.57 6.07 -12.87
C SER A 331 -10.51 5.96 -11.67
N SER A 332 -9.92 5.96 -10.48
CA SER A 332 -10.63 5.93 -9.21
C SER A 332 -10.08 6.98 -8.24
N LEU A 333 -10.91 7.34 -7.27
CA LEU A 333 -10.56 8.27 -6.20
C LEU A 333 -10.84 7.60 -4.86
N MET A 334 -10.08 8.00 -3.84
CA MET A 334 -10.16 7.44 -2.50
C MET A 334 -10.50 8.54 -1.49
N GLY A 335 -11.46 8.28 -0.61
CA GLY A 335 -11.82 9.10 0.53
C GLY A 335 -11.62 8.32 1.82
N ILE A 336 -11.13 9.00 2.86
CA ILE A 336 -10.81 8.37 4.14
C ILE A 336 -11.27 9.32 5.24
N GLY A 337 -12.07 8.79 6.16
CA GLY A 337 -12.61 9.55 7.28
C GLY A 337 -12.54 8.74 8.56
N THR A 338 -12.10 9.37 9.64
CA THR A 338 -12.17 8.80 10.98
C THR A 338 -12.92 9.75 11.90
N ALA A 339 -13.59 9.20 12.92
CA ALA A 339 -14.23 9.97 13.97
C ALA A 339 -14.44 9.14 15.25
N THR A 340 -14.76 9.82 16.34
CA THR A 340 -15.00 9.25 17.68
C THR A 340 -16.23 9.89 18.32
N GLY A 341 -16.77 9.27 19.37
CA GLY A 341 -17.97 9.77 20.07
C GLY A 341 -19.30 9.25 19.49
N LYS A 342 -20.42 9.89 19.88
CA LYS A 342 -21.78 9.34 19.68
C LYS A 342 -22.26 9.28 18.23
N SER A 343 -21.74 10.15 17.37
CA SER A 343 -22.07 10.24 15.94
C SER A 343 -20.95 9.73 15.04
N ARG A 344 -19.95 9.01 15.61
CA ARG A 344 -18.68 8.65 14.95
C ARG A 344 -18.83 8.04 13.56
N ALA A 345 -19.79 7.14 13.32
CA ALA A 345 -19.93 6.53 11.99
C ALA A 345 -20.45 7.53 10.93
N ARG A 346 -21.41 8.38 11.31
CA ARG A 346 -21.93 9.46 10.44
C ARG A 346 -20.85 10.51 10.16
N ASP A 347 -20.12 10.91 11.20
CA ASP A 347 -19.06 11.91 11.10
C ASP A 347 -17.85 11.37 10.31
N ALA A 348 -17.51 10.08 10.46
CA ALA A 348 -16.51 9.41 9.64
C ALA A 348 -16.92 9.35 8.16
N ALA A 349 -18.20 9.09 7.86
CA ALA A 349 -18.70 9.08 6.48
C ALA A 349 -18.61 10.47 5.84
N LEU A 350 -19.01 11.53 6.58
CA LEU A 350 -18.85 12.91 6.13
C LEU A 350 -17.38 13.27 5.90
N ASN A 351 -16.49 12.92 6.83
CA ASN A 351 -15.05 13.14 6.70
C ASN A 351 -14.44 12.39 5.50
N ALA A 352 -14.92 11.18 5.20
CA ALA A 352 -14.46 10.40 4.05
C ALA A 352 -14.86 11.06 2.72
N ILE A 353 -16.10 11.54 2.62
CA ILE A 353 -16.63 12.23 1.43
C ILE A 353 -15.99 13.61 1.24
N GLN A 354 -15.70 14.33 2.32
CA GLN A 354 -15.02 15.63 2.31
C GLN A 354 -13.48 15.53 2.27
N SER A 355 -12.93 14.32 2.07
CA SER A 355 -11.49 14.09 2.06
C SER A 355 -10.81 14.84 0.90
N PRO A 356 -9.67 15.53 1.11
CA PRO A 356 -8.94 16.24 0.04
C PRO A 356 -8.46 15.36 -1.13
N LEU A 357 -8.59 14.05 -1.00
CA LEU A 357 -8.26 13.03 -1.99
C LEU A 357 -9.43 12.71 -2.96
N LEU A 358 -10.67 13.10 -2.62
CA LEU A 358 -11.85 13.04 -3.50
C LEU A 358 -12.04 14.36 -4.25
N ASP A 359 -11.12 14.69 -5.17
CA ASP A 359 -11.12 15.98 -5.88
C ASP A 359 -12.29 16.15 -6.89
N ILE A 360 -12.98 15.05 -7.22
CA ILE A 360 -14.16 15.01 -8.08
C ILE A 360 -15.29 14.40 -7.26
N GLY A 361 -16.38 15.17 -7.06
CA GLY A 361 -17.53 14.74 -6.25
C GLY A 361 -18.05 13.36 -6.61
N ILE A 362 -18.36 12.57 -5.58
CA ILE A 362 -18.70 11.14 -5.67
C ILE A 362 -19.98 10.85 -6.46
N GLU A 363 -20.83 11.85 -6.60
CA GLU A 363 -22.07 11.93 -7.40
C GLU A 363 -21.97 11.33 -8.82
N ARG A 364 -20.76 11.25 -9.40
CA ARG A 364 -20.51 10.77 -10.77
C ARG A 364 -19.82 9.40 -10.87
N ALA A 365 -19.59 8.72 -9.74
CA ALA A 365 -19.04 7.38 -9.73
C ALA A 365 -20.12 6.35 -10.10
N THR A 366 -19.82 5.42 -11.00
CA THR A 366 -20.75 4.33 -11.37
C THR A 366 -20.56 3.08 -10.52
N GLY A 367 -19.46 2.99 -9.79
CA GLY A 367 -19.14 1.89 -8.88
C GLY A 367 -18.46 2.44 -7.62
N ILE A 368 -18.88 1.97 -6.45
CA ILE A 368 -18.35 2.41 -5.16
C ILE A 368 -18.11 1.19 -4.28
N VAL A 369 -16.91 1.11 -3.73
CA VAL A 369 -16.55 0.15 -2.68
C VAL A 369 -16.30 0.94 -1.41
N TRP A 370 -16.97 0.59 -0.31
CA TRP A 370 -16.68 1.21 0.98
C TRP A 370 -16.59 0.19 2.11
N ASN A 371 -15.67 0.46 3.04
CA ASN A 371 -15.41 -0.34 4.23
C ASN A 371 -15.66 0.53 5.46
N ILE A 372 -16.37 -0.02 6.45
CA ILE A 372 -16.42 0.52 7.81
C ILE A 372 -15.59 -0.38 8.74
N THR A 373 -14.60 0.21 9.40
CA THR A 373 -13.79 -0.47 10.42
C THR A 373 -14.05 0.18 11.78
N GLY A 374 -14.42 -0.61 12.78
CA GLY A 374 -14.66 -0.13 14.14
C GLY A 374 -14.38 -1.20 15.19
N GLY A 375 -14.43 -0.81 16.46
CA GLY A 375 -14.28 -1.75 17.57
C GLY A 375 -15.40 -2.79 17.68
N THR A 376 -15.30 -3.65 18.69
CA THR A 376 -16.39 -4.58 19.08
C THR A 376 -17.64 -3.86 19.60
N ASP A 377 -17.57 -2.53 19.75
CA ASP A 377 -18.65 -1.62 20.08
C ASP A 377 -19.35 -1.03 18.85
N LEU A 378 -18.99 -1.42 17.61
CA LEU A 378 -19.65 -0.98 16.39
C LEU A 378 -21.08 -1.54 16.30
N THR A 379 -22.07 -0.65 16.19
CA THR A 379 -23.49 -1.04 16.15
C THR A 379 -24.11 -0.97 14.75
N LEU A 380 -25.16 -1.74 14.51
CA LEU A 380 -25.92 -1.71 13.24
C LEU A 380 -26.53 -0.32 12.96
N PHE A 381 -26.94 0.42 14.01
CA PHE A 381 -27.45 1.79 13.86
C PHE A 381 -26.38 2.76 13.35
N GLU A 382 -25.14 2.61 13.83
CA GLU A 382 -24.01 3.41 13.35
C GLU A 382 -23.66 3.09 11.89
N VAL A 383 -23.63 1.81 11.54
CA VAL A 383 -23.46 1.34 10.15
C VAL A 383 -24.53 1.93 9.23
N ASN A 384 -25.80 1.86 9.61
CA ASN A 384 -26.91 2.40 8.82
C ASN A 384 -26.81 3.93 8.66
N ALA A 385 -26.47 4.66 9.73
CA ALA A 385 -26.29 6.12 9.68
C ALA A 385 -25.11 6.57 8.82
N ALA A 386 -24.07 5.73 8.66
CA ALA A 386 -23.00 5.96 7.70
C ALA A 386 -23.45 5.67 6.26
N ALA A 387 -24.18 4.56 6.05
CA ALA A 387 -24.70 4.17 4.74
C ALA A 387 -25.66 5.22 4.16
N GLU A 388 -26.60 5.75 4.98
CA GLU A 388 -27.51 6.83 4.57
C GLU A 388 -26.76 8.05 4.01
N VAL A 389 -25.72 8.52 4.71
CA VAL A 389 -24.90 9.67 4.26
C VAL A 389 -24.18 9.41 2.94
N ILE A 390 -23.70 8.19 2.71
CA ILE A 390 -23.03 7.83 1.45
C ILE A 390 -24.07 7.71 0.33
N TYR A 391 -25.22 7.07 0.60
CA TYR A 391 -26.24 6.79 -0.42
C TYR A 391 -26.97 8.06 -0.88
N ASP A 392 -27.18 9.04 0.00
CA ASP A 392 -27.79 10.34 -0.33
C ASP A 392 -26.95 11.19 -1.32
N LEU A 393 -25.65 10.91 -1.45
CA LEU A 393 -24.69 11.71 -2.23
C LEU A 393 -24.18 10.99 -3.50
N VAL A 394 -24.68 9.80 -3.78
CA VAL A 394 -24.25 8.92 -4.89
C VAL A 394 -25.36 8.81 -5.94
N ASP A 395 -25.00 8.56 -7.19
CA ASP A 395 -25.97 8.29 -8.25
C ASP A 395 -26.81 7.02 -7.90
N PRO A 396 -28.15 7.09 -7.90
CA PRO A 396 -29.01 5.94 -7.56
C PRO A 396 -28.86 4.70 -8.47
N THR A 397 -28.14 4.83 -9.59
CA THR A 397 -27.81 3.72 -10.51
C THR A 397 -26.40 3.17 -10.34
N ALA A 398 -25.60 3.73 -9.43
CA ALA A 398 -24.27 3.22 -9.12
C ALA A 398 -24.36 1.82 -8.46
N ASN A 399 -23.36 0.97 -8.72
CA ASN A 399 -23.20 -0.26 -7.97
C ASN A 399 -22.46 0.04 -6.66
N LEU A 400 -23.00 -0.36 -5.51
CA LEU A 400 -22.39 -0.12 -4.20
C LEU A 400 -22.08 -1.43 -3.47
N ILE A 401 -20.82 -1.59 -3.10
CA ILE A 401 -20.30 -2.69 -2.28
C ILE A 401 -19.98 -2.16 -0.88
N PHE A 402 -20.44 -2.88 0.13
CA PHE A 402 -20.29 -2.55 1.54
C PHE A 402 -19.59 -3.68 2.31
N GLY A 403 -18.43 -3.39 2.89
CA GLY A 403 -17.75 -4.25 3.86
C GLY A 403 -17.82 -3.68 5.28
N ALA A 404 -17.89 -4.55 6.29
CA ALA A 404 -17.86 -4.17 7.70
C ALA A 404 -16.89 -5.03 8.50
N VAL A 405 -15.77 -4.44 8.94
CA VAL A 405 -14.69 -5.13 9.65
C VAL A 405 -14.65 -4.70 11.11
N VAL A 406 -14.48 -5.68 12.01
CA VAL A 406 -14.31 -5.42 13.46
C VAL A 406 -12.83 -5.52 13.82
N ASP A 407 -12.24 -4.39 14.19
CA ASP A 407 -10.86 -4.27 14.66
C ASP A 407 -10.89 -3.86 16.15
N PRO A 408 -10.59 -4.77 17.11
CA PRO A 408 -10.63 -4.47 18.53
C PRO A 408 -9.75 -3.28 18.95
N SER A 409 -8.71 -2.94 18.18
CA SER A 409 -7.85 -1.79 18.45
C SER A 409 -8.57 -0.44 18.27
N LEU A 410 -9.66 -0.41 17.48
CA LEU A 410 -10.46 0.79 17.19
C LEU A 410 -11.66 0.98 18.13
N THR A 411 -11.63 0.41 19.34
CA THR A 411 -12.70 0.61 20.34
C THR A 411 -12.92 2.11 20.63
N GLY A 412 -14.16 2.59 20.49
CA GLY A 412 -14.52 4.01 20.61
C GLY A 412 -14.26 4.88 19.36
N GLN A 413 -13.67 4.32 18.30
CA GLN A 413 -13.39 4.98 17.02
C GLN A 413 -14.13 4.25 15.88
N VAL A 414 -14.41 4.98 14.79
CA VAL A 414 -14.79 4.41 13.50
C VAL A 414 -13.91 5.01 12.41
N SER A 415 -13.46 4.17 11.49
CA SER A 415 -12.77 4.51 10.25
C SER A 415 -13.63 4.09 9.08
N ILE A 416 -13.81 4.96 8.09
CA ILE A 416 -14.47 4.65 6.82
C ILE A 416 -13.49 4.92 5.70
N THR A 417 -13.31 3.91 4.84
CA THR A 417 -12.59 4.02 3.58
C THR A 417 -13.56 3.88 2.43
N LEU A 418 -13.49 4.81 1.48
CA LEU A 418 -14.44 4.98 0.39
C LEU A 418 -13.67 5.05 -0.93
N ILE A 419 -13.98 4.18 -1.88
CA ILE A 419 -13.30 4.10 -3.17
C ILE A 419 -14.35 4.22 -4.27
N ALA A 420 -14.26 5.33 -4.99
CA ALA A 420 -15.15 5.69 -6.07
C ALA A 420 -14.49 5.35 -7.41
N THR A 421 -15.19 4.61 -8.27
CA THR A 421 -14.68 4.10 -9.56
C THR A 421 -15.64 4.41 -10.71
N GLY A 422 -15.18 4.21 -11.95
CA GLY A 422 -16.03 4.36 -13.13
C GLY A 422 -16.45 5.81 -13.42
N PHE A 423 -15.64 6.80 -13.00
CA PHE A 423 -15.84 8.19 -13.39
C PHE A 423 -15.84 8.29 -14.91
N LYS A 424 -17.02 8.51 -15.50
CA LYS A 424 -17.15 8.74 -16.95
C LYS A 424 -16.22 9.87 -17.35
N ARG A 425 -15.30 9.56 -18.26
CA ARG A 425 -14.35 10.54 -18.80
C ARG A 425 -15.14 11.75 -19.26
N GLN A 426 -14.82 12.92 -18.71
CA GLN A 426 -15.16 14.16 -19.37
C GLN A 426 -14.41 14.10 -20.70
N GLU A 427 -15.13 13.84 -21.79
CA GLU A 427 -14.58 14.02 -23.12
C GLU A 427 -14.06 15.46 -23.18
N GLU A 428 -12.73 15.60 -23.26
CA GLU A 428 -12.09 16.88 -23.47
C GLU A 428 -12.54 17.35 -24.85
N GLY A 429 -13.58 18.17 -24.84
CA GLY A 429 -14.54 18.19 -25.93
C GLY A 429 -13.91 18.46 -27.29
N GLU A 430 -14.48 17.74 -28.25
CA GLU A 430 -14.52 17.96 -29.70
C GLU A 430 -14.88 19.42 -30.12
N GLY A 431 -15.12 20.33 -29.17
CA GLY A 431 -15.30 21.78 -29.37
C GLY A 431 -14.10 22.51 -29.97
N ARG A 432 -12.91 21.91 -30.07
CA ARG A 432 -11.79 22.46 -30.87
C ARG A 432 -11.79 22.06 -32.34
N ALA A 433 -12.46 20.97 -32.73
CA ALA A 433 -12.61 20.58 -34.13
C ALA A 433 -13.77 21.31 -34.83
N ALA A 434 -14.87 21.55 -34.11
CA ALA A 434 -16.07 22.16 -34.67
C ALA A 434 -15.94 23.66 -35.03
N GLN A 435 -15.06 24.41 -34.34
CA GLN A 435 -14.92 25.87 -34.55
C GLN A 435 -14.09 26.29 -35.78
N MET A 436 -13.39 25.35 -36.46
CA MET A 436 -12.72 25.65 -37.73
C MET A 436 -13.59 25.38 -38.97
N ALA A 437 -14.80 24.84 -38.80
CA ALA A 437 -15.68 24.44 -39.91
C ALA A 437 -16.85 25.43 -40.21
N GLN A 438 -16.99 26.52 -39.46
CA GLN A 438 -18.09 27.49 -39.61
C GLN A 438 -17.64 28.93 -40.00
N ALA A 439 -16.47 29.07 -40.62
CA ALA A 439 -15.94 30.38 -41.05
C ALA A 439 -16.08 30.67 -42.57
N ASP A 440 -16.40 29.67 -43.41
CA ASP A 440 -16.26 29.76 -44.88
C ASP A 440 -17.58 29.82 -45.68
N THR A 441 -18.70 30.19 -45.05
CA THR A 441 -20.02 30.30 -45.74
C THR A 441 -20.62 31.71 -45.68
N ALA A 442 -19.80 32.76 -45.80
CA ALA A 442 -20.29 34.14 -45.97
C ALA A 442 -19.29 35.11 -46.64
N SER A 443 -19.12 35.03 -47.97
CA SER A 443 -19.09 36.25 -48.82
C SER A 443 -19.04 35.94 -50.32
N THR A 444 -20.11 36.30 -51.02
CA THR A 444 -20.13 36.36 -52.49
C THR A 444 -19.58 37.72 -52.93
N GLY A 445 -18.40 37.76 -53.54
CA GLY A 445 -17.77 39.02 -53.99
C GLY A 445 -16.68 38.78 -55.03
N ALA A 446 -16.96 39.11 -56.30
CA ALA A 446 -16.11 38.71 -57.41
C ALA A 446 -14.89 39.62 -57.65
N THR A 447 -13.72 39.03 -57.93
CA THR A 447 -12.89 39.46 -59.09
C THR A 447 -11.82 38.44 -59.54
N ARG A 448 -11.82 38.18 -60.86
CA ARG A 448 -10.74 37.77 -61.78
C ARG A 448 -9.42 37.10 -61.28
N ARG A 449 -9.17 35.92 -61.87
CA ARG A 449 -7.87 35.28 -62.24
C ARG A 449 -6.87 36.24 -62.95
N PRO A 450 -5.56 35.90 -63.16
CA PRO A 450 -4.92 34.58 -63.06
C PRO A 450 -3.57 34.50 -62.31
N SER A 451 -2.99 33.29 -62.32
CA SER A 451 -1.70 32.85 -61.79
C SER A 451 -0.43 33.40 -62.47
N SER A 452 0.66 33.54 -61.71
CA SER A 452 2.03 33.26 -62.18
C SER A 452 3.02 32.97 -61.04
N SER A 453 3.88 31.99 -61.27
CA SER A 453 5.11 31.71 -60.50
C SER A 453 6.14 32.85 -60.57
N PHE A 454 6.99 33.03 -59.55
CA PHE A 454 8.47 32.94 -59.62
C PHE A 454 9.19 33.48 -58.35
N ARG A 455 10.22 32.72 -57.97
CA ARG A 455 11.48 33.02 -57.23
C ARG A 455 11.81 34.44 -56.69
N GLU A 456 12.36 34.41 -55.47
CA GLU A 456 13.67 35.00 -55.06
C GLU A 456 13.79 36.51 -54.76
N GLY A 457 14.30 36.83 -53.57
CA GLY A 457 14.87 38.14 -53.20
C GLY A 457 13.90 39.20 -52.62
N GLY A 458 13.84 39.31 -51.29
CA GLY A 458 13.13 40.41 -50.62
C GLY A 458 13.42 40.46 -49.11
N SER A 459 13.89 41.61 -48.61
CA SER A 459 14.24 41.83 -47.21
C SER A 459 13.02 41.81 -46.29
N VAL A 460 13.06 40.99 -45.23
CA VAL A 460 12.04 41.01 -44.17
C VAL A 460 12.21 42.28 -43.32
N GLU A 461 11.23 43.16 -43.37
CA GLU A 461 11.26 44.43 -42.64
C GLU A 461 10.84 44.23 -41.18
N ILE A 462 11.81 44.32 -40.25
CA ILE A 462 11.56 44.14 -38.81
C ILE A 462 10.73 45.33 -38.27
N PRO A 463 9.56 45.09 -37.65
CA PRO A 463 8.71 46.13 -37.06
C PRO A 463 9.45 47.00 -36.02
N GLU A 464 9.15 48.30 -35.99
CA GLU A 464 9.94 49.27 -35.21
C GLU A 464 10.02 48.98 -33.71
N PHE A 465 9.01 48.33 -33.11
CA PHE A 465 9.00 48.02 -31.67
C PHE A 465 10.14 47.07 -31.24
N LEU A 466 10.71 46.29 -32.17
CA LEU A 466 11.83 45.39 -31.91
C LEU A 466 13.22 46.07 -31.99
N LYS A 467 13.31 47.34 -32.44
CA LYS A 467 14.60 47.99 -32.75
C LYS A 467 15.24 48.78 -31.59
N LYS A 468 14.66 48.82 -30.36
CA LYS A 468 15.24 49.57 -29.22
C LYS A 468 15.03 48.95 -27.83
N LYS A 469 16.05 48.23 -27.33
CA LYS A 469 16.78 48.54 -26.08
C LYS A 469 17.88 47.50 -25.80
N GLY A 470 19.13 47.95 -25.69
CA GLY A 470 20.29 47.06 -25.50
C GLY A 470 21.58 47.80 -25.14
N SER A 471 21.50 48.84 -24.30
CA SER A 471 22.67 49.49 -23.71
C SER A 471 22.52 49.49 -22.20
N SER A 472 23.13 48.49 -21.56
CA SER A 472 23.42 48.50 -20.13
C SER A 472 24.91 48.19 -19.96
N ARG A 473 25.66 49.19 -19.50
CA ARG A 473 27.07 49.04 -19.15
C ARG A 473 27.17 48.53 -17.72
N TYR A 474 27.84 47.41 -17.51
CA TYR A 474 28.41 47.08 -16.20
C TYR A 474 29.89 47.48 -16.20
N PRO A 475 30.36 48.28 -15.21
CA PRO A 475 31.78 48.48 -15.00
C PRO A 475 32.39 47.24 -14.34
N ARG A 476 33.66 46.94 -14.66
CA ARG A 476 34.47 46.01 -13.86
C ARG A 476 35.05 46.76 -12.67
N VAL A 477 34.95 46.14 -11.49
CA VAL A 477 35.95 46.18 -10.41
C VAL A 477 36.07 44.76 -9.89
#